data_AF-A0A2T6ZI29-F1
#
_entry.id   AF-A0A2T6ZI29-F1
#
_cell.length_a   1.000
_cell.length_b   1.000
_cell.length_c   1.000
_cell.angle_alpha   90.00
_cell.angle_beta   90.00
_cell.angle_gamma   90.00
#
_symmetry.space_group_name_H-M   'P 1'
#
loop_
_entity.id
_entity.type
_entity.pdbx_description
1 polymer ?
#
loop_
_entity_poly.entity_id
_entity_poly.type
_entity_poly.pdbx_seq_one_letter_code
_entity_poly.pdbx_strand_id
1 'polypeptide(L)' 'MNKLPLALNDANQAIKLDPTWSKAYRRKASVLEAQKELDKAKGVFEESLKVALAGLKASPEQKKKGRGRDQEVDRSYR' A
#
# COMPACT_ATOMS: atom_id res chain seq x y z
N MET A 1 -5.16 9.04 -19.22
CA MET A 1 -3.72 8.79 -19.02
C MET A 1 -3.56 7.66 -18.01
N ASN A 2 -2.86 6.59 -18.38
CA ASN A 2 -2.67 5.42 -17.51
C ASN A 2 -1.55 5.70 -16.47
N LYS A 3 -1.91 6.20 -15.28
CA LYS A 3 -0.97 6.63 -14.23
C LYS A 3 -0.38 5.46 -13.40
N LEU A 4 -0.72 4.22 -13.73
CA LEU A 4 -0.27 3.02 -13.00
C LEU A 4 1.27 2.89 -12.90
N PRO A 5 2.07 3.18 -13.95
CA PRO A 5 3.53 3.09 -13.85
C PRO A 5 4.14 4.09 -12.86
N LEU A 6 3.58 5.30 -12.78
CA LEU A 6 3.99 6.32 -11.82
C LEU A 6 3.67 5.89 -10.39
N ALA A 7 2.47 5.36 -10.16
CA ALA A 7 2.06 4.85 -8.86
C ALA A 7 2.92 3.66 -8.39
N LEU A 8 3.38 2.82 -9.33
CA LEU A 8 4.30 1.74 -9.03
C LEU A 8 5.67 2.28 -8.59
N ASN A 9 6.17 3.31 -9.27
CA ASN A 9 7.42 3.96 -8.89
C ASN A 9 7.31 4.63 -7.52
N ASP A 10 6.23 5.37 -7.25
CA ASP A 10 6.00 6.00 -5.95
C ASP A 10 5.97 4.98 -4.82
N ALA A 11 5.27 3.84 -5.03
CA ALA A 11 5.24 2.77 -4.04
C ALA A 11 6.62 2.13 -3.83
N ASN A 12 7.43 1.98 -4.89
CA ASN A 12 8.80 1.48 -4.76
C ASN A 12 9.71 2.47 -4.01
N GLN A 13 9.59 3.77 -4.24
CA GLN A 13 10.33 4.79 -3.50
C GLN A 13 9.93 4.80 -2.03
N ALA A 14 8.63 4.70 -1.74
CA ALA A 14 8.12 4.59 -0.38
C ALA A 14 8.72 3.40 0.38
N ILE A 15 8.81 2.23 -0.27
CA ILE A 15 9.44 1.03 0.32
C ILE A 15 10.95 1.24 0.54
N LYS A 16 11.64 1.93 -0.37
CA LYS A 16 13.07 2.26 -0.20
C LYS A 16 13.30 3.22 0.96
N LEU A 17 12.40 4.19 1.14
CA LEU A 17 12.49 5.17 2.22
C LEU A 17 12.17 4.55 3.57
N ASP A 18 11.13 3.71 3.64
CA ASP A 18 10.75 3.00 4.85
C ASP A 18 10.33 1.55 4.52
N PRO A 19 11.24 0.58 4.66
CA PRO A 19 10.93 -0.83 4.41
C PRO A 19 10.02 -1.44 5.48
N THR A 20 9.80 -0.76 6.60
CA THR A 20 8.86 -1.19 7.64
C THR A 20 7.43 -0.70 7.38
N TRP A 21 7.25 0.14 6.35
CA TRP A 21 5.97 0.73 6.03
C TRP A 21 5.06 -0.23 5.24
N SER A 22 4.35 -1.09 5.95
CA SER A 22 3.41 -2.07 5.36
C SER A 22 2.39 -1.45 4.38
N LYS A 23 1.94 -0.21 4.59
CA LYS A 23 1.01 0.46 3.66
C LYS A 23 1.62 0.73 2.28
N ALA A 24 2.94 0.92 2.18
CA ALA A 24 3.64 1.12 0.90
C ALA A 24 3.57 -0.14 0.03
N TYR A 25 3.84 -1.30 0.63
CA TYR A 25 3.68 -2.60 -0.03
C TYR A 25 2.24 -2.81 -0.49
N ARG A 26 1.26 -2.47 0.35
CA ARG A 26 -0.16 -2.56 -0.03
C ARG A 26 -0.53 -1.67 -1.22
N ARG A 27 0.04 -0.45 -1.31
CA ARG A 27 -0.11 0.44 -2.47
C ARG A 27 0.51 -0.17 -3.72
N LYS A 28 1.72 -0.73 -3.62
CA LYS A 28 2.38 -1.46 -4.72
C LYS A 28 1.52 -2.63 -5.22
N ALA A 29 0.97 -3.43 -4.31
CA ALA A 29 0.11 -4.56 -4.66
C ALA A 29 -1.18 -4.14 -5.38
N SER A 30 -1.84 -3.07 -4.90
CA SER A 30 -3.04 -2.53 -5.56
C SER A 30 -2.77 -2.00 -6.98
N VAL A 31 -1.60 -1.40 -7.21
CA VAL A 31 -1.18 -0.99 -8.56
C VAL A 31 -0.95 -2.21 -9.46
N LEU A 32 -0.35 -3.28 -8.94
CA LEU A 32 -0.16 -4.53 -9.67
C LEU A 32 -1.49 -5.22 -10.00
N GLU A 33 -2.48 -5.19 -9.08
CA GLU A 33 -3.84 -5.65 -9.37
C GLU A 33 -4.48 -4.86 -10.51
N ALA A 34 -4.36 -3.53 -10.48
CA ALA A 34 -4.87 -2.68 -11.55
C ALA A 34 -4.16 -2.93 -12.90
N GLN A 35 -2.92 -3.43 -12.87
CA GLN A 35 -2.17 -3.89 -14.05
C GLN A 35 -2.53 -5.33 -14.47
N LYS A 36 -3.45 -6.01 -13.76
CA LYS A 36 -3.80 -7.43 -13.92
C LYS A 36 -2.64 -8.40 -13.64
N GLU A 37 -1.61 -7.94 -12.95
CA GLU A 37 -0.45 -8.71 -12.53
C GLU A 37 -0.71 -9.36 -11.16
N LEU A 38 -1.75 -10.21 -11.10
CA LEU A 38 -2.28 -10.75 -9.83
C LEU A 38 -1.27 -11.62 -9.09
N ASP A 39 -0.44 -12.39 -9.80
CA ASP A 39 0.57 -13.24 -9.18
C ASP A 39 1.65 -12.42 -8.48
N LYS A 40 2.07 -11.32 -9.09
CA LYS A 40 3.00 -10.36 -8.47
C LYS A 40 2.33 -9.64 -7.29
N ALA A 41 1.06 -9.24 -7.45
CA ALA A 41 0.32 -8.57 -6.38
C ALA A 41 0.21 -9.45 -5.12
N LYS A 42 -0.08 -10.74 -5.28
CA LYS A 42 -0.14 -11.70 -4.16
C LYS A 42 1.17 -11.75 -3.37
N GLY A 43 2.31 -11.89 -4.05
CA GLY A 43 3.62 -11.89 -3.38
C GLY A 43 3.85 -10.61 -2.57
N VAL A 44 3.52 -9.45 -3.15
CA VAL A 44 3.67 -8.16 -2.46
C VAL A 44 2.70 -8.01 -1.29
N PHE A 45 1.47 -8.56 -1.37
CA PHE A 45 0.55 -8.60 -0.24
C PHE A 45 1.08 -9.47 0.90
N GLU A 46 1.67 -10.61 0.61
CA GLU A 46 2.28 -11.47 1.63
C GLU A 46 3.46 -10.77 2.31
N GLU A 47 4.31 -10.08 1.55
CA GLU A 47 5.38 -9.24 2.10
C GLU A 47 4.80 -8.13 3.00
N SER A 48 3.76 -7.44 2.54
CA SER A 48 3.06 -6.42 3.32
C SER A 48 2.56 -6.95 4.66
N LEU A 49 2.03 -8.18 4.68
CA LEU A 49 1.52 -8.83 5.90
C LEU A 49 2.66 -9.20 6.83
N LYS A 50 3.77 -9.75 6.32
CA LYS A 50 4.96 -10.06 7.13
C LYS A 50 5.50 -8.81 7.82
N VAL A 51 5.62 -7.71 7.08
CA VAL A 51 6.08 -6.42 7.61
C VAL A 51 5.09 -5.85 8.64
N ALA A 52 3.79 -5.91 8.36
CA ALA A 52 2.76 -5.45 9.29
C ALA A 52 2.75 -6.26 10.59
N LEU A 53 2.87 -7.59 10.50
CA LEU A 53 2.89 -8.49 11.66
C LEU A 53 4.16 -8.29 12.51
N ALA A 54 5.30 -8.04 11.86
CA ALA A 54 6.53 -7.68 12.56
C ALA A 54 6.36 -6.35 13.33
N GLY A 55 5.72 -5.35 12.72
CA GLY A 55 5.40 -4.08 13.39
C GLY A 55 4.38 -4.22 14.53
N LEU A 56 3.37 -5.10 14.38
CA LEU A 56 2.34 -5.36 15.40
C LEU A 56 2.90 -6.03 16.65
N LYS A 57 3.84 -6.96 16.51
CA LYS A 57 4.51 -7.58 17.67
C LYS A 57 5.37 -6.58 18.46
N ALA A 58 5.78 -5.47 17.83
CA ALA A 58 6.65 -4.46 18.41
C ALA A 58 5.90 -3.27 19.04
N SER A 59 4.57 -3.19 19.00
CA SER A 59 3.84 -2.01 19.52
C SER A 59 2.42 -2.32 20.00
N PRO A 60 2.09 -2.12 21.29
CA PRO A 60 0.71 -2.21 21.77
C PRO A 60 -0.20 -1.05 21.31
N GLU A 61 0.29 -0.09 20.53
CA GLU A 61 -0.33 1.25 20.43
C GLU A 61 -0.67 1.74 19.01
N GLN A 62 -0.82 0.83 18.03
CA GLN A 62 -1.28 1.22 16.68
C GLN A 62 -2.81 1.36 16.55
N LYS A 63 -3.56 1.33 17.66
CA LYS A 63 -4.93 1.85 17.70
C LYS A 63 -4.88 3.38 17.75
N LYS A 64 -5.17 4.02 16.61
CA LYS A 64 -5.35 5.48 16.41
C LYS A 64 -4.08 6.29 16.06
N LYS A 65 -3.49 6.03 14.88
CA LYS A 65 -2.80 7.10 14.14
C LYS A 65 -3.07 6.97 12.64
N GLY A 66 -3.97 7.80 12.13
CA GLY A 66 -4.19 8.02 10.70
C GLY A 66 -4.97 6.95 9.95
N ARG A 67 -6.25 6.77 10.30
CA ARG A 67 -7.29 6.75 9.25
C ARG A 67 -7.36 8.18 8.73
N GLY A 68 -6.67 8.46 7.63
CA GLY A 68 -6.60 9.80 7.08
C GLY A 68 -6.20 9.73 5.63
N ARG A 69 -7.18 10.04 4.78
CA ARG A 69 -7.03 10.50 3.39
C ARG A 69 -6.70 9.41 2.36
N ASP A 70 -7.75 8.72 1.93
CA ASP A 70 -8.05 8.36 0.53
C ASP A 70 -9.56 8.00 0.45
N GLN A 71 -10.40 8.87 1.06
CA GLN A 71 -11.86 8.94 0.85
C GLN A 71 -12.21 10.39 0.50
N GLU A 72 -11.66 10.82 -0.61
CA GLU A 72 -12.05 11.99 -1.40
C GLU A 72 -11.32 11.66 -2.70
N VAL A 73 -11.96 11.05 -3.69
CA VAL A 73 -12.84 11.71 -4.65
C VAL A 73 -13.76 10.64 -5.27
N ASP A 74 -14.92 11.08 -5.76
CA ASP A 74 -15.93 10.33 -6.55
C ASP A 74 -17.10 9.63 -5.83
N ARG A 75 -17.79 10.37 -4.96
CA ARG A 75 -19.27 10.28 -4.93
C ARG A 75 -19.91 11.67 -4.86
N SER A 76 -19.90 12.39 -5.98
CA SER A 76 -21.06 13.14 -6.50
C SER A 76 -20.61 14.10 -7.60
N TYR A 77 -20.56 13.62 -8.86
CA TYR A 77 -20.98 14.49 -9.95
C TYR A 77 -22.52 14.42 -9.96
N ARG A 78 -23.13 15.45 -9.38
CA ARG A 78 -24.49 15.86 -9.65
C ARG A 78 -24.47 17.37 -9.83
#